data_AF-U7HTV5-F1
#
_entry.id   AF-U7HTV5-F1
#
_cell.length_a   1.000
_cell.length_b   1.000
_cell.length_c   1.000
_cell.angle_alpha   90.00
_cell.angle_beta   90.00
_cell.angle_gamma   90.00
#
_symmetry.space_group_name_H-M   'P 1'
#
loop_
_entity.id
_entity.type
_entity.pdbx_description
1 polymer ?
#
loop_
_entity_poly.entity_id
_entity_poly.type
_entity_poly.pdbx_seq_one_letter_code
_entity_poly.pdbx_strand_id
1 'polypeptide(L)'
;MTVNQEAIEKYGVRPFDVAEYLDDDEVIVAYLSEILVDGDMDELLEALGEVARARGMSKLSEDTGLGRESLYKALSPGAKPRFETINRILKGLGVNLRAEPAKPQVTRTATATYTHHSRRGLKTSAVKRRSSSRLKHA
;
A
#
# COMPACT_ATOMS: atom_id res chain seq x y z
N MET A 1 21.04 13.41 7.13
CA MET A 1 22.06 12.71 7.95
C MET A 1 23.43 12.91 7.31
N THR A 2 24.40 13.51 7.99
CA THR A 2 25.75 13.71 7.44
C THR A 2 26.57 12.44 7.66
N VAL A 3 27.01 11.81 6.57
CA VAL A 3 27.87 10.61 6.64
C VAL A 3 29.23 11.01 7.19
N ASN A 4 29.81 10.19 8.07
CA ASN A 4 31.12 10.46 8.68
C ASN A 4 32.23 10.42 7.63
N GLN A 5 32.87 11.57 7.37
CA GLN A 5 33.95 11.75 6.40
C GLN A 5 35.12 10.76 6.59
N GLU A 6 35.43 10.42 7.84
CA GLU A 6 36.52 9.50 8.20
C GLU A 6 36.25 8.06 7.70
N ALA A 7 34.97 7.65 7.67
CA ALA A 7 34.59 6.33 7.16
C ALA A 7 34.70 6.26 5.63
N ILE A 8 34.38 7.35 4.93
CA ILE A 8 34.46 7.44 3.46
C ILE A 8 35.91 7.26 3.01
N GLU A 9 36.86 7.97 3.64
CA GLU A 9 38.28 7.90 3.29
C GLU A 9 38.92 6.57 3.65
N LYS A 10 38.55 6.00 4.81
CA LYS A 10 39.17 4.76 5.30
C LYS A 10 38.64 3.50 4.62
N TYR A 11 37.35 3.46 4.29
CA TYR A 11 36.68 2.26 3.77
C TYR A 11 36.18 2.41 2.33
N GLY A 12 36.34 3.58 1.70
CA GLY A 12 35.85 3.84 0.34
C GLY A 12 34.32 3.77 0.23
N VAL A 13 33.60 3.94 1.35
CA VAL A 13 32.13 3.88 1.37
C VAL A 13 31.54 5.21 0.95
N ARG A 14 30.42 5.17 0.24
CA ARG A 14 29.68 6.35 -0.23
C ARG A 14 28.28 6.35 0.39
N PRO A 15 27.65 7.52 0.59
CA PRO A 15 26.25 7.59 1.00
C PRO A 15 25.37 6.80 0.03
N PHE A 16 24.37 6.11 0.57
CA PHE A 16 23.38 5.42 -0.23
C PHE A 16 22.44 6.46 -0.88
N ASP A 17 22.27 6.40 -2.20
CA ASP A 17 21.25 7.16 -2.93
C ASP A 17 20.29 6.18 -3.58
N VAL A 18 19.03 6.22 -3.17
CA VAL A 18 17.95 5.35 -3.68
C VAL A 18 17.81 5.52 -5.19
N ALA A 19 17.97 6.75 -5.71
CA ALA A 19 17.74 7.06 -7.12
C ALA A 19 18.66 6.30 -8.07
N GLU A 20 19.84 5.84 -7.61
CA GLU A 20 20.75 5.04 -8.43
C GLU A 20 20.29 3.59 -8.64
N TYR A 21 19.30 3.12 -7.87
CA TYR A 21 18.74 1.77 -7.94
C TYR A 21 17.31 1.74 -8.49
N LEU A 22 16.78 2.89 -8.92
CA LEU A 22 15.44 3.05 -9.51
C LEU A 22 15.54 3.11 -11.05
N ASP A 23 16.24 2.14 -11.63
CA ASP A 23 16.53 2.05 -13.08
C ASP A 23 15.52 1.21 -13.87
N ASP A 24 14.70 0.42 -13.17
CA ASP A 24 13.68 -0.44 -13.76
C ASP A 24 12.24 -0.07 -13.34
N ASP A 25 11.30 -0.26 -14.25
CA ASP A 25 9.89 0.06 -14.07
C ASP A 25 9.25 -0.77 -12.95
N GLU A 26 9.59 -2.07 -12.83
CA GLU A 26 9.04 -2.95 -11.80
C GLU A 26 9.58 -2.57 -10.42
N VAL A 27 10.86 -2.19 -10.34
CA VAL A 27 11.48 -1.72 -9.08
C VAL A 27 10.83 -0.43 -8.60
N ILE A 28 10.59 0.53 -9.50
CA ILE A 28 9.90 1.78 -9.18
C ILE A 28 8.48 1.52 -8.66
N VAL A 29 7.74 0.64 -9.33
CA VAL A 29 6.37 0.31 -8.90
C VAL A 29 6.39 -0.36 -7.54
N ALA A 30 7.26 -1.36 -7.32
CA ALA A 30 7.38 -2.02 -6.04
C ALA A 30 7.73 -1.03 -4.92
N TYR A 31 8.71 -0.14 -5.17
CA TYR A 31 9.12 0.88 -4.22
C TYR A 31 7.96 1.81 -3.81
N LEU A 32 7.27 2.40 -4.80
CA LEU A 32 6.14 3.30 -4.54
C LEU A 32 4.96 2.57 -3.91
N SER A 33 4.72 1.30 -4.27
CA SER A 33 3.65 0.49 -3.69
C SER A 33 3.84 0.26 -2.20
N GLU A 34 5.04 -0.07 -1.73
CA GLU A 34 5.32 -0.24 -0.30
C GLU A 34 5.06 1.04 0.48
N ILE A 35 5.49 2.18 -0.05
CA ILE A 35 5.27 3.49 0.58
C ILE A 35 3.78 3.86 0.60
N LEU A 36 3.02 3.53 -0.44
CA LEU A 36 1.57 3.76 -0.47
C LEU A 36 0.81 2.88 0.53
N VAL A 37 1.37 1.75 0.97
CA VAL A 37 0.74 0.83 1.91
C VAL A 37 0.92 1.30 3.36
N ASP A 38 2.15 1.62 3.75
CA ASP A 38 2.50 1.88 5.16
C ASP A 38 3.03 3.30 5.43
N GLY A 39 3.35 4.06 4.38
CA GLY A 39 4.00 5.36 4.49
C GLY A 39 3.06 6.55 4.63
N ASP A 40 3.63 7.69 5.00
CA ASP A 40 2.92 8.97 5.07
C ASP A 40 3.06 9.83 3.80
N MET A 41 2.47 11.03 3.83
CA MET A 41 2.51 11.94 2.69
C MET A 41 3.93 12.44 2.39
N ASP A 42 4.73 12.73 3.39
CA ASP A 42 6.09 13.25 3.18
C ASP A 42 6.99 12.15 2.61
N GLU A 43 6.86 10.91 3.10
CA GLU A 43 7.54 9.73 2.54
C GLU A 43 7.13 9.48 1.08
N LEU A 44 5.84 9.62 0.75
CA LEU A 44 5.38 9.53 -0.64
C LEU A 44 5.99 10.62 -1.53
N LEU A 45 6.06 11.86 -1.06
CA LEU A 45 6.64 12.98 -1.83
C LEU A 45 8.15 12.82 -2.02
N GLU A 46 8.86 12.36 -0.98
CA GLU A 46 10.28 12.04 -1.06
C GLU A 46 10.54 10.97 -2.11
N ALA A 47 9.81 9.86 -2.04
CA ALA A 47 9.95 8.76 -3.00
C ALA A 47 9.61 9.15 -4.44
N LEU A 48 8.54 9.93 -4.65
CA LEU A 48 8.22 10.50 -5.96
C LEU A 48 9.36 11.41 -6.46
N GLY A 49 10.00 12.15 -5.56
CA GLY A 49 11.20 12.94 -5.84
C GLY A 49 12.38 12.08 -6.27
N GLU A 50 12.66 10.99 -5.58
CA GLU A 50 13.73 10.06 -5.91
C GLU A 50 13.52 9.39 -7.28
N VAL A 51 12.31 8.89 -7.54
CA VAL A 51 11.95 8.31 -8.84
C VAL A 51 12.04 9.38 -9.94
N ALA A 52 11.58 10.60 -9.69
CA ALA A 52 11.70 11.72 -10.63
C ALA A 52 13.16 12.08 -10.93
N ARG A 53 14.05 12.02 -9.93
CA ARG A 53 15.50 12.20 -10.13
C ARG A 53 16.07 11.07 -11.00
N ALA A 54 15.73 9.82 -10.70
CA ALA A 54 16.21 8.65 -11.44
C ALA A 54 15.80 8.68 -12.92
N ARG A 55 14.54 9.07 -13.22
CA ARG A 55 14.03 9.19 -14.60
C ARG A 55 14.45 10.46 -15.33
N GLY A 56 14.87 11.48 -14.59
CA GLY A 56 15.23 12.79 -15.11
C GLY A 56 14.09 13.81 -15.05
N MET A 57 14.33 14.88 -14.29
CA MET A 57 13.33 15.93 -14.02
C MET A 57 12.86 16.69 -15.28
N SER A 58 13.74 16.89 -16.26
CA SER A 58 13.37 17.57 -17.52
C SER A 58 12.35 16.76 -18.31
N LYS A 59 12.58 15.45 -18.44
CA LYS A 59 11.65 14.55 -19.14
C LYS A 59 10.30 14.50 -18.42
N LEU A 60 10.31 14.37 -17.09
CA LEU A 60 9.08 14.39 -16.30
C LEU A 60 8.31 15.70 -16.46
N SER A 61 9.00 16.83 -16.52
CA SER A 61 8.38 18.15 -16.75
C SER A 61 7.62 18.19 -18.08
N GLU A 62 8.21 17.64 -19.14
CA GLU A 62 7.57 17.52 -20.46
C GLU A 62 6.38 16.56 -20.42
N ASP A 63 6.55 15.37 -19.84
CA ASP A 63 5.52 14.32 -19.80
C ASP A 63 4.29 14.72 -18.94
N THR A 64 4.50 15.51 -17.90
CA THR A 64 3.44 15.96 -16.97
C THR A 64 2.82 17.31 -17.35
N GLY A 65 3.50 18.09 -18.21
CA GLY A 65 3.18 19.49 -18.48
C GLY A 65 3.37 20.42 -17.27
N LEU A 66 4.03 19.96 -16.20
CA LEU A 66 4.36 20.76 -15.03
C LEU A 66 5.77 21.34 -15.19
N GLY A 67 5.96 22.63 -14.92
CA GLY A 67 7.30 23.22 -14.94
C GLY A 67 8.21 22.62 -13.85
N ARG A 68 9.53 22.57 -14.11
CA ARG A 68 10.53 22.06 -13.16
C ARG A 68 10.44 22.70 -11.76
N GLU A 69 10.23 24.01 -11.69
CA GLU A 69 10.04 24.71 -10.41
C GLU A 69 8.79 24.23 -9.66
N SER A 70 7.69 23.99 -10.39
CA SER A 70 6.45 23.45 -9.82
C SER A 70 6.64 22.03 -9.31
N LEU A 71 7.40 21.19 -10.04
CA LEU A 71 7.74 19.84 -9.59
C LEU A 71 8.57 19.86 -8.30
N TYR A 72 9.62 20.68 -8.23
CA TYR A 72 10.42 20.81 -7.01
C TYR A 72 9.60 21.29 -5.81
N LYS A 73 8.69 22.26 -5.99
CA LYS A 73 7.80 22.72 -4.92
C LYS A 73 6.75 21.68 -4.54
N ALA A 74 6.26 20.90 -5.48
CA ALA A 74 5.25 19.87 -5.22
C ALA A 74 5.83 18.68 -4.46
N LEU A 75 7.11 18.36 -4.69
CA LEU A 75 7.82 17.21 -4.10
C LEU A 75 8.71 17.59 -2.91
N SER A 76 8.67 18.84 -2.45
CA SER A 76 9.43 19.26 -1.28
C SER A 76 8.80 18.74 0.01
N PRO A 77 9.59 18.44 1.07
CA PRO A 77 9.07 18.06 2.37
C PRO A 77 8.04 19.04 2.91
N GLY A 78 6.93 18.54 3.45
CA GLY A 78 5.83 19.34 4.00
C GLY A 78 4.94 20.01 2.95
N ALA A 79 5.17 19.76 1.65
CA ALA A 79 4.28 20.24 0.60
C ALA A 79 2.91 19.57 0.70
N LYS A 80 1.88 20.29 0.23
CA LYS A 80 0.50 19.78 0.19
C LYS A 80 -0.04 19.84 -1.24
N PRO A 81 0.56 19.10 -2.19
CA PRO A 81 0.06 19.08 -3.56
C PRO A 81 -1.34 18.49 -3.59
N ARG A 82 -2.19 19.00 -4.49
CA ARG A 82 -3.50 18.39 -4.73
C ARG A 82 -3.30 16.99 -5.32
N PHE A 83 -4.25 16.09 -5.07
CA PHE A 83 -4.24 14.75 -5.66
C PHE A 83 -4.11 14.77 -7.20
N GLU A 84 -4.73 15.74 -7.86
CA GLU A 84 -4.60 15.95 -9.31
C GLU A 84 -3.14 16.14 -9.77
N THR A 85 -2.31 16.81 -8.95
CA THR A 85 -0.89 17.00 -9.22
C THR A 85 -0.13 15.69 -9.01
N ILE A 86 -0.40 14.99 -7.90
CA ILE A 86 0.21 13.67 -7.60
C ILE A 86 -0.10 12.68 -8.73
N ASN A 87 -1.36 12.59 -9.15
CA ASN A 87 -1.79 11.69 -10.22
C ASN A 87 -1.15 12.03 -11.58
N ARG A 88 -0.92 13.33 -11.88
CA ARG A 88 -0.17 13.73 -13.08
C ARG A 88 1.28 13.26 -13.01
N ILE A 89 1.94 13.47 -11.87
CA ILE A 89 3.32 13.04 -11.66
C ILE A 89 3.43 11.52 -11.82
N LEU A 90 2.57 10.75 -11.15
CA LEU A 90 2.53 9.29 -11.26
C LEU A 90 2.38 8.83 -12.70
N LYS A 91 1.45 9.42 -13.46
CA LYS A 91 1.27 9.11 -14.89
C LYS A 91 2.50 9.45 -15.73
N GLY A 92 3.14 10.61 -15.47
CA GLY A 92 4.39 10.99 -16.13
C GLY A 92 5.55 10.05 -15.80
N LEU A 93 5.51 9.40 -14.63
CA LEU A 93 6.44 8.35 -14.24
C LEU A 93 6.06 6.95 -14.76
N GLY A 94 4.96 6.82 -15.50
CA GLY A 94 4.48 5.52 -16.00
C GLY A 94 3.76 4.66 -14.96
N VAL A 95 3.42 5.24 -13.80
CA VAL A 95 2.80 4.53 -12.66
C VAL A 95 1.29 4.75 -12.64
N ASN A 96 0.55 3.66 -12.43
CA ASN A 96 -0.92 3.69 -12.31
C ASN A 96 -1.35 3.36 -10.88
N LEU A 97 -2.21 4.21 -10.30
CA LEU A 97 -2.88 3.88 -9.04
C LEU A 97 -4.06 2.94 -9.28
N ARG A 98 -4.17 1.91 -8.43
CA ARG A 98 -5.28 0.96 -8.44
C ARG A 98 -5.85 0.83 -7.04
N ALA A 99 -7.17 0.72 -6.96
CA ALA A 99 -7.85 0.40 -5.72
C ALA A 99 -7.88 -1.11 -5.54
N GLU A 100 -7.50 -1.58 -4.36
CA GLU A 100 -7.53 -2.98 -3.98
C GLU A 100 -8.42 -3.17 -2.75
N PRO A 101 -9.04 -4.35 -2.56
CA PRO A 101 -9.76 -4.64 -1.32
C PRO A 101 -8.82 -4.52 -0.11
N ALA A 102 -9.26 -3.80 0.92
CA ALA A 102 -8.54 -3.79 2.18
C ALA A 102 -8.44 -5.21 2.74
N LYS A 103 -7.25 -5.61 3.19
CA LYS A 103 -7.04 -6.91 3.86
C LYS A 103 -8.00 -6.96 5.06
N PRO A 104 -8.79 -8.06 5.24
CA PRO A 104 -9.65 -8.19 6.40
C PRO A 104 -8.79 -8.14 7.67
N GLN A 105 -8.88 -7.03 8.40
CA GLN A 105 -8.31 -6.93 9.73
C GLN A 105 -9.12 -7.89 10.60
N VAL A 106 -8.59 -9.07 10.92
CA VAL A 106 -9.23 -10.00 11.84
C VAL A 106 -9.18 -9.37 13.22
N THR A 107 -10.13 -8.50 13.53
CA THR A 107 -10.31 -7.96 14.87
C THR A 107 -10.76 -9.11 15.74
N ARG A 108 -9.85 -9.67 16.55
CA ARG A 108 -10.18 -10.64 17.58
C ARG A 108 -11.00 -9.92 18.67
N THR A 109 -12.28 -9.72 18.43
CA THR A 109 -13.20 -9.22 19.44
C THR A 109 -13.73 -10.40 20.27
N ALA A 110 -13.58 -10.26 21.59
CA ALA A 110 -14.18 -11.04 22.68
C ALA A 110 -13.52 -12.38 23.07
N THR A 111 -12.70 -12.32 24.11
CA THR A 111 -12.63 -13.37 25.13
C THR A 111 -13.97 -13.39 25.88
N ALA A 112 -14.97 -14.08 25.34
CA ALA A 112 -16.13 -14.47 26.14
C ALA A 112 -15.63 -15.50 27.17
N THR A 113 -15.72 -15.16 28.44
CA THR A 113 -15.49 -16.06 29.57
C THR A 113 -16.43 -17.27 29.46
N TYR A 114 -15.89 -18.42 29.08
CA TYR A 114 -16.61 -19.69 29.12
C TYR A 114 -16.68 -20.17 30.57
N THR A 115 -17.70 -19.71 31.29
CA THR A 115 -18.06 -20.23 32.61
C THR A 115 -18.52 -21.68 32.44
N HIS A 116 -17.66 -22.62 32.82
CA HIS A 116 -17.98 -24.04 32.86
C HIS A 116 -19.00 -24.28 34.00
N HIS A 117 -20.29 -24.11 33.71
CA HIS A 117 -21.37 -24.56 34.59
C HIS A 117 -22.15 -25.69 33.92
N SER A 118 -21.75 -26.89 34.33
CA SER A 118 -22.43 -28.18 34.14
C SER A 118 -23.94 -28.09 34.42
N ARG A 119 -24.79 -28.55 33.48
CA ARG A 119 -26.03 -29.33 33.73
C ARG A 119 -26.34 -30.21 32.49
N ARG A 120 -26.18 -31.52 32.60
CA ARG A 120 -27.23 -32.53 32.90
C ARG A 120 -28.33 -32.64 31.82
N GLY A 121 -28.29 -33.74 31.06
CA GLY A 121 -29.48 -34.46 30.60
C GLY A 121 -30.02 -34.15 29.20
N LEU A 122 -29.36 -34.63 28.14
CA LEU A 122 -30.04 -34.84 26.86
C LEU A 122 -30.83 -36.16 26.95
N LYS A 123 -32.14 -36.08 27.21
CA LYS A 123 -33.06 -37.17 26.90
C LYS A 123 -33.33 -37.13 25.40
N THR A 124 -33.05 -38.24 24.74
CA THR A 124 -33.45 -38.54 23.38
C THR A 124 -34.97 -38.71 23.33
N SER A 125 -35.65 -37.92 22.52
CA SER A 125 -37.04 -38.17 22.12
C SER A 125 -37.13 -38.09 20.60
N ALA A 126 -36.93 -39.25 19.98
CA ALA A 126 -37.25 -39.51 18.58
C ALA A 126 -38.77 -39.38 18.39
N VAL A 127 -39.19 -38.34 17.68
CA VAL A 127 -40.59 -38.14 17.27
C VAL A 127 -40.88 -39.04 16.06
N LYS A 128 -41.88 -39.90 16.24
CA LYS A 128 -42.29 -40.96 15.33
C LYS A 128 -43.67 -40.60 14.73
N ARG A 129 -43.73 -40.68 13.39
CA ARG A 129 -44.84 -41.11 12.49
C ARG A 129 -45.91 -40.10 11.98
N ARG A 130 -45.99 -40.15 10.62
CA ARG A 130 -47.15 -40.38 9.72
C ARG A 130 -48.10 -39.23 9.41
N SER A 131 -48.24 -38.88 8.12
CA SER A 131 -49.18 -39.42 7.12
C SER A 131 -48.94 -38.67 5.78
N SER A 132 -48.71 -39.32 4.64
CA SER A 132 -49.62 -40.04 3.74
C SER A 132 -50.45 -39.15 2.79
N SER A 133 -50.40 -39.51 1.50
CA SER A 133 -51.49 -39.42 0.49
C SER A 133 -51.60 -38.18 -0.43
N ARG A 134 -51.21 -38.36 -1.71
CA ARG A 134 -52.01 -38.23 -2.97
C ARG A 134 -51.03 -37.99 -4.15
N LEU A 135 -51.16 -38.50 -5.38
CA LEU A 135 -52.04 -39.43 -6.11
C LEU A 135 -51.32 -39.75 -7.44
N LYS A 136 -51.60 -40.92 -8.03
CA LYS A 136 -51.13 -41.36 -9.36
C LYS A 136 -52.08 -40.92 -10.49
N HIS A 137 -51.57 -41.06 -11.72
CA HIS A 137 -52.24 -41.12 -13.05
C HIS A 137 -52.44 -39.75 -13.73
N ALA A 138 -52.17 -39.57 -15.02
CA ALA A 138 -52.21 -40.50 -16.17
C ALA A 138 -50.96 -40.39 -17.07
#